data_AF-A0A2R7JZQ5-F1
#
_entry.id   AF-A0A2R7JZQ5-F1
#
_cell.length_a   1.000
_cell.length_b   1.000
_cell.length_c   1.000
_cell.angle_alpha   90.00
_cell.angle_beta   90.00
_cell.angle_gamma   90.00
#
_symmetry.space_group_name_H-M   'P 1'
#
loop_
_entity.id
_entity.type
_entity.pdbx_description
1 polymer ?
#
loop_
_entity_poly.entity_id
_entity_poly.type
_entity_poly.pdbx_seq_one_letter_code
_entity_poly.pdbx_strand_id
1 'polypeptide(L)'
;VVTSNLLVQGAAPRTTIGTVNTSEFFLTATISATFIATLGFAAFTLQTLGILIGGLLAAPFGAVIAKRVPPRPLMGLVGALLTVTSAYSVWAALNK
;
A
#
# COMPACT_ATOMS: atom_id res chain seq x y z
N VAL A 1 -6.95 2.47 -3.37
CA VAL A 1 -8.11 1.57 -3.55
C VAL A 1 -9.31 2.18 -2.85
N VAL A 2 -10.48 2.19 -3.48
CA VAL A 2 -11.56 3.15 -3.19
C VAL A 2 -12.82 2.52 -2.58
N THR A 3 -12.66 1.52 -1.71
CA THR A 3 -13.77 0.93 -0.93
C THR A 3 -14.61 2.01 -0.26
N SER A 4 -13.96 2.98 0.41
CA SER A 4 -14.70 4.06 1.09
C SER A 4 -15.50 4.95 0.13
N ASN A 5 -14.99 5.21 -1.07
CA ASN A 5 -15.69 6.05 -2.04
C ASN A 5 -16.90 5.31 -2.65
N LEU A 6 -16.73 4.04 -3.02
CA LEU A 6 -17.81 3.20 -3.54
C LEU A 6 -18.91 2.94 -2.50
N LEU A 7 -18.54 2.79 -1.22
CA LEU A 7 -19.50 2.69 -0.13
C LEU A 7 -20.29 3.99 0.09
N VAL A 8 -19.62 5.14 -0.02
CA VAL A 8 -20.27 6.47 0.06
C VAL A 8 -21.21 6.70 -1.14
N GLN A 9 -20.89 6.14 -2.30
CA GLN A 9 -21.74 6.17 -3.50
C GLN A 9 -22.97 5.24 -3.43
N GLY A 10 -23.19 4.53 -2.32
CA GLY A 10 -24.39 3.72 -2.10
C GLY A 10 -24.32 2.28 -2.61
N ALA A 11 -23.14 1.80 -3.02
CA ALA A 11 -22.97 0.42 -3.47
C ALA A 11 -23.10 -0.58 -2.30
N ALA A 12 -23.72 -1.73 -2.56
CA ALA A 12 -23.96 -2.76 -1.55
C ALA A 12 -22.63 -3.23 -0.91
N PRO A 13 -22.48 -3.19 0.44
CA PRO A 13 -21.18 -3.42 1.09
C PRO A 13 -20.50 -4.74 0.74
N ARG A 14 -21.27 -5.84 0.71
CA ARG A 14 -20.75 -7.17 0.35
C ARG A 14 -20.20 -7.23 -1.07
N THR A 15 -20.84 -6.54 -2.01
CA THR A 15 -20.42 -6.52 -3.42
C THR A 15 -19.19 -5.64 -3.59
N THR A 16 -19.18 -4.45 -2.99
CA THR A 16 -18.04 -3.53 -3.05
C THR A 16 -16.78 -4.12 -2.44
N ILE A 17 -16.88 -4.76 -1.28
CA ILE A 17 -15.72 -5.38 -0.64
C ILE A 17 -15.19 -6.54 -1.48
N GLY A 18 -16.09 -7.38 -2.02
CA GLY A 18 -15.72 -8.51 -2.86
C GLY A 18 -15.03 -8.09 -4.16
N THR A 19 -15.57 -7.10 -4.87
CA THR A 19 -14.97 -6.62 -6.14
C THR A 19 -13.63 -5.96 -5.90
N VAL A 20 -13.52 -5.14 -4.85
CA VAL A 20 -12.27 -4.48 -4.51
C VAL A 20 -11.18 -5.49 -4.16
N ASN A 21 -11.48 -6.50 -3.35
CA ASN A 21 -10.51 -7.54 -3.01
C ASN A 21 -10.02 -8.29 -4.27
N THR A 22 -10.93 -8.65 -5.18
CA THR A 22 -10.55 -9.29 -6.44
C THR A 22 -9.66 -8.39 -7.30
N SER A 23 -9.97 -7.09 -7.38
CA SER A 23 -9.11 -6.12 -8.07
C SER A 23 -7.73 -5.97 -7.42
N GLU A 24 -7.65 -5.93 -6.10
CA GLU A 24 -6.37 -5.85 -5.36
C GLU A 24 -5.51 -7.10 -5.59
N PHE A 25 -6.11 -8.28 -5.53
CA PHE A 25 -5.42 -9.54 -5.79
C PHE A 25 -4.90 -9.59 -7.24
N PHE A 26 -5.76 -9.28 -8.22
CA PHE A 26 -5.37 -9.28 -9.62
C PHE A 26 -4.24 -8.28 -9.90
N LEU A 27 -4.38 -7.04 -9.41
CA LEU A 27 -3.34 -6.01 -9.56
C LEU A 27 -2.01 -6.45 -8.96
N THR A 28 -2.02 -6.99 -7.75
CA THR A 28 -0.79 -7.44 -7.06
C THR A 28 -0.14 -8.61 -7.79
N ALA A 29 -0.95 -9.56 -8.29
CA ALA A 29 -0.47 -10.70 -9.08
C ALA A 29 0.14 -10.24 -10.41
N THR A 30 -0.52 -9.32 -11.12
CA THR A 30 0.01 -8.75 -12.37
C THR A 30 1.32 -8.01 -12.13
N ILE A 31 1.40 -7.15 -11.11
CA ILE A 31 2.65 -6.43 -10.76
C ILE A 31 3.77 -7.43 -10.46
N SER A 32 3.48 -8.45 -9.64
CA SER A 32 4.47 -9.48 -9.29
C SER A 32 4.95 -10.26 -10.52
N ALA A 33 4.02 -10.66 -11.39
CA ALA A 33 4.33 -11.36 -12.63
C ALA A 33 5.14 -10.49 -13.59
N THR A 34 4.76 -9.23 -13.80
CA THR A 34 5.50 -8.29 -14.65
C THR A 34 6.90 -8.02 -14.09
N PHE A 35 7.04 -7.85 -12.78
CA PHE A 35 8.33 -7.67 -12.12
C PHE A 35 9.26 -8.86 -12.36
N ILE A 36 8.76 -10.09 -12.16
CA ILE A 36 9.52 -11.32 -12.43
C ILE A 36 9.82 -11.48 -13.93
N ALA A 37 8.87 -11.19 -14.81
CA ALA A 37 9.06 -11.33 -16.26
C ALA A 37 10.07 -10.32 -16.83
N THR A 38 10.14 -9.12 -16.26
CA THR A 38 11.02 -8.05 -16.75
C THR A 38 12.41 -8.08 -16.12
N LEU A 39 12.53 -8.34 -14.81
CA LEU A 39 13.79 -8.29 -14.07
C LEU A 39 14.32 -9.67 -13.66
N GLY A 40 13.48 -10.71 -13.62
CA GLY A 40 13.87 -12.07 -13.26
C GLY A 40 14.59 -12.15 -11.91
N PHE A 41 15.67 -12.93 -11.84
CA PHE A 41 16.50 -13.06 -10.64
C PHE A 41 17.31 -11.80 -10.32
N ALA A 42 17.56 -10.92 -11.29
CA ALA A 42 18.29 -9.66 -11.06
C ALA A 42 17.49 -8.70 -10.16
N ALA A 43 16.17 -8.92 -10.04
CA ALA A 43 15.29 -8.17 -9.17
C ALA A 43 15.56 -8.43 -7.68
N PHE A 44 16.11 -9.60 -7.33
CA PHE A 44 16.42 -10.02 -5.96
C PHE A 44 17.80 -9.54 -5.51
N THR A 45 18.01 -8.23 -5.56
CA THR A 45 19.20 -7.60 -4.99
C THR A 45 19.18 -7.64 -3.46
N LEU A 46 20.32 -7.38 -2.82
CA LEU A 46 20.43 -7.27 -1.36
C LEU A 46 19.44 -6.23 -0.80
N GLN A 47 19.25 -5.13 -1.53
CA GLN A 47 18.33 -4.05 -1.17
C GLN A 47 16.88 -4.51 -1.24
N THR A 48 16.49 -5.19 -2.32
CA THR A 48 15.13 -5.73 -2.48
C THR A 48 14.82 -6.75 -1.39
N LEU A 49 15.77 -7.63 -1.06
CA LEU A 49 15.63 -8.61 0.02
C LEU A 49 15.50 -7.93 1.38
N GLY A 50 16.27 -6.87 1.65
CA GLY A 50 16.14 -6.08 2.87
C GLY A 50 14.76 -5.46 3.04
N ILE A 51 14.20 -4.89 1.97
CA ILE A 51 12.84 -4.32 1.96
C ILE A 51 11.79 -5.43 2.14
N LEU A 52 11.96 -6.58 1.48
CA LEU A 52 11.05 -7.72 1.58
C LEU A 52 10.99 -8.26 3.02
N ILE A 53 12.14 -8.52 3.63
CA ILE A 53 12.24 -9.01 5.01
C ILE A 53 11.72 -7.97 5.99
N GLY A 54 12.12 -6.69 5.82
CA GLY A 54 11.64 -5.59 6.65
C GLY A 54 10.12 -5.44 6.59
N GLY A 55 9.53 -5.52 5.39
CA GLY A 55 8.09 -5.47 5.19
C GLY A 55 7.35 -6.67 5.81
N LEU A 56 7.87 -7.88 5.63
CA LEU A 56 7.30 -9.10 6.21
C LEU A 56 7.30 -9.07 7.74
N LEU A 57 8.38 -8.60 8.34
CA LEU A 57 8.49 -8.43 9.79
C LEU A 57 7.63 -7.27 10.31
N ALA A 58 7.49 -6.18 9.55
CA ALA A 58 6.67 -5.03 9.92
C ALA A 58 5.15 -5.29 9.83
N ALA A 59 4.72 -6.16 8.89
CA ALA A 59 3.31 -6.50 8.67
C ALA A 59 2.53 -6.92 9.95
N PRO A 60 3.02 -7.86 10.79
CA PRO A 60 2.31 -8.23 12.02
C PRO A 60 2.20 -7.06 13.02
N PHE A 61 3.24 -6.24 13.16
CA PHE A 61 3.18 -5.05 14.02
C PHE A 61 2.14 -4.05 13.50
N GLY A 62 2.12 -3.81 12.19
CA GLY A 62 1.11 -2.98 11.53
C GLY A 62 -0.31 -3.48 11.78
N ALA A 63 -0.53 -4.80 11.66
CA ALA A 63 -1.82 -5.42 11.93
C ALA A 63 -2.25 -5.26 13.41
N VAL A 64 -1.33 -5.43 14.37
CA VAL A 64 -1.61 -5.24 15.80
C VAL A 64 -1.98 -3.79 16.11
N ILE A 65 -1.27 -2.82 15.53
CA ILE A 65 -1.56 -1.39 15.73
C ILE A 65 -2.91 -1.04 15.08
N ALA A 66 -3.14 -1.46 13.84
CA ALA A 66 -4.40 -1.21 13.12
C ALA A 66 -5.61 -1.82 13.84
N LYS A 67 -5.42 -2.94 14.55
CA LYS A 67 -6.47 -3.55 15.38
C LYS A 67 -6.80 -2.73 16.64
N ARG A 68 -5.84 -1.99 17.21
CA ARG A 68 -5.99 -1.26 18.48
C ARG A 68 -6.38 0.21 18.30
N VAL A 69 -5.95 0.84 17.21
CA VAL A 69 -6.15 2.27 16.98
C VAL A 69 -7.43 2.50 16.17
N PRO A 70 -8.28 3.49 16.54
CA PRO A 70 -9.47 3.82 15.77
C PRO A 70 -9.12 4.24 14.32
N PRO A 71 -9.96 3.93 13.31
CA PRO A 71 -9.64 4.18 11.90
C PRO A 71 -9.40 5.66 11.55
N ARG A 72 -10.14 6.58 12.17
CA ARG A 72 -10.06 8.03 11.90
C ARG A 72 -8.68 8.64 12.18
N PRO A 73 -8.12 8.54 13.40
CA PRO A 73 -6.79 9.06 13.68
C PRO A 73 -5.69 8.32 12.89
N LEU A 74 -5.87 7.01 12.63
CA LEU A 74 -4.93 6.24 11.81
C LEU A 74 -4.85 6.80 10.38
N MET A 75 -6.00 7.06 9.75
CA MET A 75 -6.06 7.66 8.41
C MET A 75 -5.45 9.08 8.39
N GLY A 76 -5.71 9.88 9.42
CA GLY A 76 -5.12 11.21 9.56
C GLY A 76 -3.59 11.17 9.66
N LEU A 77 -3.04 10.24 10.47
CA LEU A 77 -1.60 10.06 10.65
C LEU A 77 -0.92 9.62 9.36
N VAL A 78 -1.48 8.62 8.67
CA VAL A 78 -0.95 8.14 7.39
C VAL A 78 -1.01 9.25 6.33
N GLY A 79 -2.12 9.98 6.25
CA GLY A 79 -2.27 11.11 5.35
C GLY A 79 -1.21 12.19 5.58
N ALA A 80 -1.04 12.64 6.83
CA ALA A 80 -0.03 13.63 7.19
C ALA A 80 1.39 13.16 6.86
N LEU A 81 1.72 11.91 7.16
CA LEU A 81 3.03 11.32 6.89
C LEU A 81 3.32 11.27 5.37
N LEU A 82 2.33 10.89 4.56
CA LEU A 82 2.43 10.90 3.10
C LEU A 82 2.55 12.32 2.54
N THR A 83 1.79 13.28 3.07
CA THR A 83 1.88 14.68 2.63
C THR A 83 3.25 15.27 2.92
N VAL A 84 3.79 15.07 4.12
CA VAL A 84 5.14 15.58 4.49
C VAL A 84 6.22 14.93 3.64
N THR A 85 6.18 13.61 3.45
CA THR A 85 7.19 12.91 2.64
C THR A 85 7.10 13.28 1.16
N SER A 86 5.89 13.48 0.63
CA SER A 86 5.68 13.96 -0.75
C SER A 86 6.11 15.41 -0.93
N ALA A 87 5.83 16.28 0.05
CA ALA A 87 6.28 17.67 0.02
C ALA A 87 7.82 17.75 0.05
N TYR A 88 8.45 16.92 0.89
CA TYR A 88 9.91 16.81 0.94
C TYR A 88 10.50 16.29 -0.37
N SER A 89 9.91 15.27 -1.00
CA SER A 89 10.41 14.74 -2.27
C SER A 89 10.30 15.75 -3.41
N VAL A 90 9.21 16.53 -3.47
CA VAL A 90 9.04 17.62 -4.43
C VAL A 90 10.05 18.74 -4.19
N TRP A 91 10.22 19.17 -2.95
CA TRP A 91 11.22 20.19 -2.60
C TRP A 91 12.64 19.74 -2.97
N ALA A 92 13.00 18.50 -2.63
CA ALA A 92 14.30 17.92 -2.95
C ALA A 92 14.53 17.78 -4.46
N ALA A 93 13.47 17.55 -5.26
CA ALA A 93 13.56 17.51 -6.71
C ALA A 93 13.70 18.90 -7.36
N LEU A 94 13.14 19.95 -6.74
CA LEU A 94 13.25 21.34 -7.21
C LEU A 94 14.58 22.00 -6.82
N ASN A 95 15.19 21.58 -5.70
CA ASN A 95 16.46 22.11 -5.21
C ASN A 95 17.68 21.38 -5.80
N LYS A 96 17.49 20.64 -6.89
CA LYS A 96 18.48 19.85 -7.61
C LYS A 96 18.55 20.33 -9.06
#